data_AF-A0A933HCD2-F1
#
_entry.id   AF-A0A933HCD2-F1
#
_cell.length_a   1.000
_cell.length_b   1.000
_cell.length_c   1.000
_cell.angle_alpha   90.00
_cell.angle_beta   90.00
_cell.angle_gamma   90.00
#
_symmetry.space_group_name_H-M   'P 1'
#
loop_
_entity.id
_entity.type
_entity.pdbx_description
1 polymer ?
#
loop_
_entity_poly.entity_id
_entity_poly.type
_entity_poly.pdbx_seq_one_letter_code
_entity_poly.pdbx_strand_id
1 'polypeptide(L)' 'PNQDERFDLPVVGVKTLEAMSAAGASLLAIEARKTLILEKDLFIQKAVDSKISVTVLTSVI' A
#
# COMPACT_ATOMS: atom_id res chain seq x y z
N PRO A 1 18.55 -13.52 3.38
CA PRO A 1 17.18 -13.30 2.85
C PRO A 1 17.20 -13.31 1.31
N ASN A 2 16.90 -14.47 0.70
CA ASN A 2 16.75 -14.63 -0.75
C ASN A 2 15.25 -14.63 -1.09
N GLN A 3 14.63 -13.45 -1.08
CA GLN A 3 13.25 -13.32 -1.59
C GLN A 3 13.30 -13.34 -3.11
N ASP A 4 12.49 -14.21 -3.71
CA ASP A 4 12.32 -14.24 -5.17
C ASP A 4 11.28 -13.18 -5.52
N GLU A 5 11.73 -12.08 -6.13
CA GLU A 5 10.90 -10.92 -6.46
C GLU A 5 9.70 -11.26 -7.38
N ARG A 6 9.72 -12.41 -8.06
CA ARG A 6 8.59 -12.88 -8.87
C ARG A 6 7.46 -13.44 -8.03
N PHE A 7 7.75 -13.96 -6.84
CA PHE A 7 6.79 -14.61 -5.95
C PHE A 7 6.45 -13.75 -4.70
N ASP A 8 7.30 -12.79 -4.34
CA ASP A 8 7.15 -11.93 -3.17
C ASP A 8 6.84 -10.46 -3.51
N LEU A 9 6.01 -10.19 -4.53
CA LEU A 9 5.56 -8.82 -4.81
C LEU A 9 4.57 -8.36 -3.71
N PRO A 10 4.85 -7.29 -2.94
CA PRO A 10 3.91 -6.74 -1.99
C PRO A 10 2.56 -6.41 -2.63
N VAL A 11 1.46 -6.78 -1.96
CA VAL A 11 0.09 -6.51 -2.41
C VAL A 11 -0.66 -5.73 -1.34
N VAL A 12 -1.33 -4.65 -1.73
CA VAL A 12 -2.19 -3.84 -0.86
C VAL A 12 -3.58 -3.66 -1.45
N GLY A 13 -4.58 -3.47 -0.61
CA GLY A 13 -5.97 -3.25 -1.02
C GLY A 13 -6.82 -2.66 0.10
N VAL A 14 -8.14 -2.62 -0.08
CA VAL A 14 -9.09 -2.04 0.89
C VAL A 14 -8.90 -2.62 2.29
N LYS A 15 -8.71 -3.94 2.41
CA LYS A 15 -8.48 -4.62 3.69
C LYS A 15 -7.22 -4.13 4.41
N THR A 16 -6.19 -3.73 3.67
CA THR A 16 -4.98 -3.12 4.24
C THR A 16 -5.32 -1.80 4.92
N LEU A 17 -6.11 -0.95 4.26
CA LEU A 17 -6.54 0.35 4.79
C LEU A 17 -7.49 0.19 5.99
N GLU A 18 -8.34 -0.83 6.00
CA GLU A 18 -9.21 -1.16 7.13
C GLU A 18 -8.39 -1.56 8.36
N ALA A 19 -7.41 -2.44 8.19
CA ALA A 19 -6.50 -2.84 9.26
C ALA A 19 -5.68 -1.63 9.78
N MET A 20 -5.18 -0.79 8.87
CA MET A 20 -4.48 0.44 9.22
C MET A 20 -5.36 1.41 10.01
N SER A 21 -6.61 1.62 9.58
CA SER A 21 -7.56 2.48 10.28
C SER A 21 -7.86 1.95 11.69
N ALA A 22 -8.06 0.64 11.84
CA ALA A 22 -8.26 0.01 13.14
C ALA A 22 -7.02 0.15 14.06
N ALA A 23 -5.83 0.18 13.47
CA ALA A 23 -4.57 0.38 14.18
C ALA A 23 -4.23 1.87 14.45
N GLY A 24 -5.05 2.82 13.98
CA GLY A 24 -4.79 4.26 14.11
C GLY A 24 -3.62 4.76 13.24
N ALA A 25 -3.25 4.03 12.18
CA ALA A 25 -2.21 4.46 11.25
C ALA A 25 -2.73 5.53 10.27
N SER A 26 -1.85 6.46 9.88
CA SER A 26 -2.21 7.61 9.04
C SER A 26 -1.47 7.68 7.70
N LEU A 27 -0.45 6.84 7.48
CA LEU A 27 0.39 6.86 6.29
C LEU A 27 0.74 5.43 5.84
N LEU A 28 0.54 5.15 4.56
CA LEU A 28 1.07 3.98 3.87
C LEU A 28 2.12 4.45 2.85
N ALA A 29 3.37 4.02 3.03
CA ALA A 29 4.43 4.21 2.05
C ALA A 29 4.67 2.89 1.31
N ILE A 30 4.64 2.92 -0.02
CA ILE A 30 4.87 1.73 -0.87
C ILE A 30 6.05 1.99 -1.82
N GLU A 31 6.76 0.93 -2.23
CA GLU A 31 7.86 1.09 -3.20
C GLU A 31 7.31 1.23 -4.62
N ALA A 32 7.76 2.27 -5.34
CA ALA A 32 7.34 2.50 -6.70
C ALA A 32 7.68 1.29 -7.59
N ARG A 33 6.71 0.85 -8.41
CA ARG A 33 6.84 -0.28 -9.36
C ARG A 33 7.07 -1.66 -8.72
N LYS A 34 7.08 -1.75 -7.38
CA LYS A 34 7.24 -3.00 -6.63
C LYS A 34 6.10 -3.24 -5.65
N THR A 35 4.91 -2.73 -5.92
CA THR A 35 3.72 -3.01 -5.11
C THR A 35 2.49 -3.08 -6.01
N LEU A 36 1.72 -4.16 -5.88
CA LEU A 36 0.44 -4.32 -6.55
C LEU A 36 -0.67 -3.71 -5.70
N ILE A 37 -1.48 -2.85 -6.30
CA ILE A 37 -2.68 -2.29 -5.66
C ILE A 37 -3.91 -3.00 -6.24
N LEU A 38 -4.63 -3.73 -5.40
CA LEU A 38 -5.90 -4.34 -5.75
C LEU A 38 -7.00 -3.29 -5.79
N GLU A 39 -7.86 -3.35 -6.82
CA GLU A 39 -9.03 -2.47 -6.98
C GLU A 39 -8.68 -0.99 -6.74
N LYS A 40 -7.71 -0.49 -7.51
CA LYS A 40 -7.05 0.82 -7.29
C LYS A 40 -8.02 1.97 -6.99
N ASP A 41 -9.13 2.08 -7.72
CA ASP A 41 -10.08 3.17 -7.53
C ASP A 41 -10.79 3.09 -6.18
N LEU A 42 -11.22 1.89 -5.78
CA LEU A 42 -11.83 1.64 -4.48
C LEU A 42 -10.81 1.83 -3.34
N PHE A 43 -9.56 1.42 -3.56
CA PHE A 43 -8.46 1.66 -2.63
C PHE A 43 -8.21 3.15 -2.40
N ILE A 44 -8.18 3.96 -3.47
CA ILE A 44 -8.01 5.41 -3.36
C ILE A 44 -9.18 6.04 -2.61
N GLN A 45 -10.42 5.67 -2.94
CA GLN A 45 -11.61 6.16 -2.25
C GLN A 45 -11.57 5.82 -0.76
N LYS A 46 -11.27 4.56 -0.42
CA LYS A 46 -11.13 4.12 0.98
C LYS A 46 -10.03 4.89 1.72
N ALA A 47 -8.91 5.17 1.07
CA ALA A 47 -7.80 5.91 1.69
C ALA A 47 -8.23 7.33 2.07
N VAL A 48 -8.98 8.01 1.19
CA VAL A 48 -9.57 9.33 1.46
C VAL A 48 -10.55 9.26 2.62
N ASP A 49 -11.52 8.34 2.58
CA ASP A 49 -12.54 8.17 3.62
C ASP A 49 -11.92 7.86 4.99
N SER A 50 -10.85 7.06 4.99
CA SER A 50 -10.14 6.64 6.21
C SER A 50 -9.09 7.65 6.68
N LYS A 51 -8.89 8.76 5.95
CA LYS A 51 -7.85 9.77 6.21
C LYS A 51 -6.42 9.19 6.26
N ILE A 52 -6.16 8.18 5.43
CA ILE A 52 -4.84 7.57 5.29
C ILE A 52 -4.18 8.14 4.04
N SER A 53 -3.02 8.77 4.22
CA SER A 53 -2.18 9.21 3.10
C SER A 53 -1.47 8.00 2.48
N VAL A 54 -1.42 7.92 1.16
CA VAL A 54 -0.65 6.90 0.44
C VAL A 54 0.42 7.60 -0.37
N THR A 55 1.68 7.22 -0.15
CA THR A 55 2.83 7.80 -0.87
C THR A 55 3.72 6.71 -1.44
N VAL A 56 4.51 7.06 -2.44
CA VAL A 56 5.47 6.16 -3.07
C VAL A 56 6.89 6.53 -2.69
N LEU A 57 7.68 5.54 -2.29
CA LEU A 57 9.12 5.66 -2.14
C LEU A 57 9.77 5.34 -3.47
N THR A 58 10.64 6.24 -3.92
CA THR A 58 11.52 5.99 -5.07
C THR A 58 12.92 5.78 -4.52
N SER A 59 13.48 4.59 -4.69
CA SER A 59 14.88 4.36 -4.39
C SER A 59 15.71 5.17 -5.39
N VAL A 60 16.37 6.23 -4.91
CA VAL A 60 17.43 6.91 -5.66
C VAL A 60 18.67 6.05 -5.49
N ILE A 61 19.11 5.45 -6.59
CA ILE A 61 20.40 4.76 -6.67
C ILE A 61 21.48 5.82 -6.88
#